data_AF-A0A397VTP7-F1
#
_entry.id   AF-A0A397VTP7-F1
#
_cell.length_a   1.000
_cell.length_b   1.000
_cell.length_c   1.000
_cell.angle_alpha   90.00
_cell.angle_beta   90.00
_cell.angle_gamma   90.00
#
_symmetry.space_group_name_H-M   'P 1'
#
loop_
_entity.id
_entity.type
_entity.pdbx_description
1 polymer ?
#
loop_
_entity_poly.entity_id
_entity_poly.type
_entity_poly.pdbx_seq_one_letter_code
_entity_poly.pdbx_strand_id
1 'polypeptide(L)'
;MTNIYNYHLKRRILANINWYQFFCNWLEQPNTIIELRSALQLIYPIEYEIGEQKFRAWKAMLKNVGCFDITPYEKDQSKFEFWSRSITPDSDRSSLSTLYDLGFVTSAPLYPSTNAFWNSFHNSLEINKCGIDGRRRVLSIIANDFNYEIIKENLGVLNDLIRAA
;
A
#
# COMPACT_ATOMS: atom_id res chain seq x y z
N MET A 1 9.54 -28.27 4.41
CA MET A 1 8.57 -27.33 3.77
C MET A 1 7.41 -28.04 3.07
N THR A 2 7.63 -29.05 2.22
CA THR A 2 6.56 -29.72 1.44
C THR A 2 5.43 -30.33 2.28
N ASN A 3 5.73 -30.94 3.44
CA ASN A 3 4.70 -31.47 4.35
C ASN A 3 3.84 -30.36 4.97
N ILE A 4 4.46 -29.22 5.31
CA ILE A 4 3.77 -28.04 5.86
C ILE A 4 2.86 -27.42 4.79
N TYR A 5 3.34 -27.34 3.55
CA TYR A 5 2.52 -26.93 2.40
C TYR A 5 1.30 -27.84 2.21
N ASN A 6 1.50 -29.16 2.20
CA ASN A 6 0.42 -30.13 2.03
C ASN A 6 -0.66 -30.00 3.10
N TYR A 7 -0.26 -29.69 4.34
CA TYR A 7 -1.15 -29.52 5.46
C TYR A 7 -1.94 -28.20 5.41
N HIS A 8 -1.26 -27.08 5.12
CA HIS A 8 -1.88 -25.75 5.23
C HIS A 8 -2.47 -25.22 3.93
N LEU A 9 -1.74 -25.33 2.82
CA LEU A 9 -2.04 -24.61 1.59
C LEU A 9 -2.65 -25.46 0.48
N LYS A 10 -2.24 -26.74 0.34
CA LYS A 10 -2.60 -27.59 -0.82
C LYS A 10 -4.10 -27.63 -1.16
N ARG A 11 -4.98 -27.60 -0.16
CA ARG A 11 -6.45 -27.61 -0.36
C ARG A 11 -7.09 -26.21 -0.39
N ARG A 12 -6.33 -25.15 -0.12
CA ARG A 12 -6.85 -23.80 0.16
C ARG A 12 -6.38 -22.75 -0.85
N ILE A 13 -5.24 -22.96 -1.51
CA ILE A 13 -4.75 -22.06 -2.57
C ILE A 13 -5.11 -22.61 -3.97
N LEU A 14 -5.04 -21.74 -4.97
CA LEU A 14 -5.21 -22.15 -6.37
C LEU A 14 -4.08 -23.13 -6.74
N ALA A 15 -4.41 -24.20 -7.49
CA ALA A 15 -3.49 -25.28 -7.81
C ALA A 15 -2.21 -24.82 -8.55
N ASN A 16 -2.28 -23.68 -9.22
CA ASN A 16 -1.23 -23.16 -10.10
C ASN A 16 -0.31 -22.14 -9.39
N ILE A 17 -0.54 -21.86 -8.10
CA ILE A 17 0.25 -20.88 -7.35
C ILE A 17 1.56 -21.51 -6.93
N ASN A 18 2.67 -20.91 -7.37
CA ASN A 18 4.00 -21.32 -6.94
C ASN A 18 4.30 -20.78 -5.54
N TRP A 19 3.80 -21.49 -4.53
CA TRP A 19 3.99 -21.11 -3.12
C TRP A 19 5.47 -21.06 -2.71
N TYR A 20 6.33 -21.86 -3.35
CA TYR A 20 7.76 -21.90 -3.05
C TYR A 20 8.44 -20.61 -3.51
N GLN A 21 8.00 -20.04 -4.64
CA GLN A 21 8.51 -18.77 -5.16
C GLN A 21 8.37 -17.62 -4.14
N PHE A 22 7.29 -17.59 -3.36
CA PHE A 22 7.13 -16.59 -2.30
C PHE A 22 8.30 -16.61 -1.30
N PHE A 23 8.73 -17.80 -0.87
CA PHE A 23 9.85 -17.93 0.06
C PHE A 23 11.18 -17.61 -0.61
N CYS A 24 11.40 -18.02 -1.86
CA CYS A 24 12.60 -17.63 -2.61
C CYS A 24 12.71 -16.12 -2.73
N ASN A 25 11.64 -15.47 -3.21
CA ASN A 25 11.59 -14.01 -3.37
C ASN A 25 11.90 -13.30 -2.04
N TRP A 26 11.33 -13.77 -0.93
CA TRP A 26 11.57 -13.15 0.37
C TRP A 26 12.98 -13.43 0.92
N LEU A 27 13.56 -14.60 0.66
CA LEU A 27 14.93 -14.93 1.07
C LEU A 27 15.99 -14.16 0.29
N GLU A 28 15.73 -13.85 -0.98
CA GLU A 28 16.61 -13.06 -1.84
C GLU A 28 16.65 -11.57 -1.43
N GLN A 29 15.61 -11.06 -0.75
CA GLN A 29 15.63 -9.68 -0.24
C GLN A 29 16.54 -9.57 0.98
N PRO A 30 17.32 -8.47 1.12
CA PRO A 30 18.11 -8.22 2.32
C PRO A 30 17.23 -7.97 3.55
N ASN A 31 16.01 -7.47 3.33
CA ASN A 31 15.05 -7.16 4.40
C ASN A 31 14.38 -8.43 4.92
N THR A 32 14.32 -8.56 6.24
CA THR A 32 13.62 -9.66 6.93
C THR A 32 12.12 -9.42 7.05
N ILE A 33 11.69 -8.16 7.02
CA ILE A 33 10.30 -7.74 7.21
C ILE A 33 9.61 -7.57 5.85
N ILE A 34 8.37 -8.04 5.74
CA ILE A 34 7.48 -7.79 4.61
C ILE A 34 6.10 -7.34 5.09
N GLU A 35 5.38 -6.61 4.24
CA GLU A 35 3.92 -6.56 4.31
C GLU A 35 3.36 -7.79 3.58
N LEU A 36 2.64 -8.64 4.31
CA LEU A 36 2.31 -9.99 3.85
C LEU A 36 1.40 -9.98 2.63
N ARG A 37 0.40 -9.09 2.56
CA ARG A 37 -0.58 -9.11 1.47
C ARG A 37 0.06 -8.72 0.15
N SER A 38 0.89 -7.69 0.14
CA SER A 38 1.63 -7.23 -1.04
C SER A 38 2.63 -8.28 -1.49
N ALA A 39 3.38 -8.89 -0.55
CA ALA A 39 4.32 -9.95 -0.89
C ALA A 39 3.61 -11.19 -1.49
N LEU A 40 2.43 -11.55 -0.98
CA LEU A 40 1.63 -12.61 -1.57
C LEU A 40 1.09 -12.20 -2.94
N GLN A 41 0.59 -10.98 -3.13
CA GLN A 41 0.05 -10.52 -4.41
C GLN A 41 1.03 -10.71 -5.59
N LEU A 42 2.34 -10.64 -5.36
CA LEU A 42 3.36 -10.89 -6.38
C LEU A 42 3.34 -12.31 -6.97
N ILE A 43 2.81 -13.30 -6.25
CA ILE A 43 2.73 -14.69 -6.72
C ILE A 43 1.31 -15.09 -7.16
N TYR A 44 0.36 -14.18 -7.10
CA TYR A 44 -1.00 -14.36 -7.61
C TYR A 44 -1.18 -13.61 -8.94
N PRO A 45 -2.20 -13.96 -9.75
CA PRO A 45 -2.53 -13.19 -10.95
C PRO A 45 -2.79 -11.72 -10.62
N ILE A 46 -2.40 -10.83 -11.54
CA ILE A 46 -2.71 -9.39 -11.49
C ILE A 46 -4.24 -9.27 -11.36
N GLU A 47 -4.73 -8.50 -10.39
CA GLU A 47 -6.17 -8.34 -9.99
C GLU A 47 -6.77 -9.44 -9.10
N TYR A 48 -6.03 -10.52 -8.79
CA TYR A 48 -6.57 -11.53 -7.89
C TYR A 48 -6.64 -11.04 -6.44
N GLU A 49 -7.85 -11.06 -5.86
CA GLU A 49 -8.03 -10.74 -4.45
C GLU A 49 -7.85 -11.97 -3.54
N ILE A 50 -6.87 -11.91 -2.64
CA ILE A 50 -6.65 -12.93 -1.63
C ILE A 50 -7.72 -12.80 -0.55
N GLY A 51 -8.72 -13.69 -0.62
CA GLY A 51 -9.74 -13.82 0.42
C GLY A 51 -9.20 -14.32 1.77
N GLU A 52 -9.94 -14.04 2.83
CA GLU A 52 -9.54 -14.26 4.23
C GLU A 52 -9.16 -15.72 4.54
N GLN A 53 -9.86 -16.70 3.97
CA GLN A 53 -9.55 -18.12 4.20
C GLN A 53 -8.15 -18.50 3.69
N LYS A 54 -7.77 -18.00 2.50
CA LYS A 54 -6.44 -18.21 1.92
C LYS A 54 -5.38 -17.49 2.73
N PHE A 55 -5.69 -16.26 3.14
CA PHE A 55 -4.80 -15.47 3.97
C PHE A 55 -4.52 -16.17 5.32
N ARG A 56 -5.53 -16.70 6.00
CA ARG A 56 -5.35 -17.52 7.23
C ARG A 56 -4.49 -18.76 7.00
N ALA A 57 -4.62 -19.41 5.85
CA ALA A 57 -3.81 -20.58 5.52
C ALA A 57 -2.32 -20.21 5.35
N TRP A 58 -2.04 -19.09 4.71
CA TRP A 58 -0.69 -18.52 4.61
C TRP A 58 -0.11 -18.20 5.97
N LYS A 59 -0.86 -17.50 6.84
CA LYS A 59 -0.43 -17.19 8.21
C LYS A 59 -0.10 -18.44 9.03
N ALA A 60 -0.93 -19.48 8.91
CA ALA A 60 -0.70 -20.76 9.58
C ALA A 60 0.57 -21.47 9.07
N MET A 61 0.83 -21.41 7.75
CA MET A 61 2.07 -21.91 7.18
C MET A 61 3.29 -21.13 7.67
N LEU A 62 3.24 -19.80 7.66
CA LEU A 62 4.32 -18.92 8.11
C LEU A 62 4.72 -19.20 9.56
N LYS A 63 3.74 -19.30 10.46
CA LYS A 63 3.99 -19.67 11.86
C LYS A 63 4.71 -21.01 11.99
N ASN A 64 4.28 -22.00 11.19
CA ASN A 64 4.88 -23.34 11.23
C ASN A 64 6.30 -23.41 10.66
N VAL A 65 6.72 -22.45 9.82
CA VAL A 65 8.10 -22.38 9.31
C VAL A 65 8.98 -21.42 10.12
N GLY A 66 8.49 -20.91 11.25
CA GLY A 66 9.25 -20.05 12.15
C GLY A 66 9.25 -18.57 11.75
N CYS A 67 8.25 -18.10 11.00
CA CYS A 67 8.04 -16.68 10.76
C CYS A 67 7.04 -16.11 11.77
N PHE A 68 7.17 -14.82 12.06
CA PHE A 68 6.42 -14.16 13.13
C PHE A 68 5.67 -12.94 12.61
N ASP A 69 4.42 -12.81 13.04
CA ASP A 69 3.65 -11.57 12.93
C ASP A 69 4.28 -10.54 13.86
N ILE A 70 4.64 -9.38 13.32
CA ILE A 70 5.26 -8.27 14.05
C ILE A 70 4.45 -6.98 13.90
N THR A 71 3.19 -7.08 13.46
CA THR A 71 2.30 -5.94 13.25
C THR A 71 2.19 -5.10 14.53
N PRO A 72 2.47 -3.77 14.46
CA PRO A 72 2.58 -2.93 15.66
C PRO A 72 1.22 -2.39 16.16
N TYR A 73 0.13 -2.70 15.47
CA TYR A 73 -1.22 -2.21 15.78
C TYR A 73 -2.24 -3.33 15.91
N GLU A 74 -3.37 -3.01 16.53
CA GLU A 74 -4.49 -3.92 16.66
C GLU A 74 -5.16 -4.22 15.30
N LYS A 75 -5.77 -5.40 15.20
CA LYS A 75 -6.33 -5.94 13.94
C LYS A 75 -7.54 -5.16 13.40
N ASP A 76 -8.18 -4.37 14.26
CA ASP A 76 -9.30 -3.50 13.89
C ASP A 76 -8.81 -2.19 13.25
N GLN A 77 -7.57 -1.77 13.52
CA GLN A 77 -6.99 -0.55 12.97
C GLN A 77 -6.65 -0.68 11.48
N SER A 78 -6.26 -1.87 11.03
CA SER A 78 -5.92 -2.10 9.63
C SER A 78 -5.88 -3.58 9.23
N LYS A 79 -6.06 -3.80 7.92
CA LYS A 79 -5.93 -5.10 7.25
C LYS A 79 -4.49 -5.47 6.86
N PHE A 80 -3.55 -4.54 6.94
CA PHE A 80 -2.16 -4.79 6.60
C PHE A 80 -1.48 -5.53 7.74
N GLU A 81 -0.70 -6.57 7.42
CA GLU A 81 0.00 -7.37 8.42
C GLU A 81 1.49 -7.45 8.07
N PHE A 82 2.35 -7.14 9.03
CA PHE A 82 3.79 -7.19 8.87
C PHE A 82 4.36 -8.46 9.47
N TRP A 83 5.17 -9.16 8.69
CA TRP A 83 5.75 -10.44 9.08
C TRP A 83 7.26 -10.40 8.94
N SER A 84 7.95 -11.02 9.90
CA SER A 84 9.40 -11.18 9.90
C SER A 84 9.79 -12.65 9.79
N ARG A 85 10.83 -12.90 8.97
CA ARG A 85 11.56 -14.17 8.91
C ARG A 85 12.83 -14.17 9.75
N SER A 86 13.08 -13.13 10.54
CA SER A 86 14.25 -13.03 11.40
C SER A 86 14.24 -14.11 12.47
N ILE A 87 15.43 -14.58 12.85
CA ILE A 87 15.64 -15.48 13.98
C ILE A 87 15.36 -14.74 15.30
N THR A 88 15.55 -13.41 15.31
CA THR A 88 15.27 -12.53 16.44
C THR A 88 14.14 -11.57 16.08
N PRO A 89 12.88 -12.05 15.97
CA PRO A 89 11.74 -11.22 15.56
C PRO A 89 11.42 -10.07 16.53
N ASP A 90 11.88 -10.16 17.78
CA ASP A 90 11.64 -9.14 18.80
C ASP A 90 12.35 -7.82 18.50
N SER A 91 13.52 -7.85 17.86
CA SER A 91 14.21 -6.62 17.41
C SER A 91 13.40 -5.94 16.32
N ASP A 92 12.96 -6.69 15.32
CA ASP A 92 12.16 -6.18 14.21
C ASP A 92 10.84 -5.61 14.73
N ARG A 93 10.18 -6.32 15.65
CA ARG A 93 8.96 -5.86 16.31
C ARG A 93 9.18 -4.57 17.10
N SER A 94 10.24 -4.49 17.89
CA SER A 94 10.55 -3.32 18.72
C SER A 94 10.86 -2.09 17.86
N SER A 95 11.65 -2.26 16.79
CA SER A 95 11.91 -1.19 15.82
C SER A 95 10.64 -0.74 15.11
N LEU A 96 9.81 -1.67 14.64
CA LEU A 96 8.57 -1.34 13.95
C LEU A 96 7.55 -0.66 14.87
N SER A 97 7.44 -1.10 16.13
CA SER A 97 6.60 -0.45 17.16
C SER A 97 7.08 0.97 17.44
N THR A 98 8.39 1.17 17.61
CA THR A 98 8.96 2.50 17.85
C THR A 98 8.63 3.47 16.70
N LEU A 99 8.77 3.01 15.45
CA LEU A 99 8.43 3.83 14.28
C LEU A 99 6.93 4.09 14.16
N TYR A 100 6.09 3.15 14.58
CA TYR A 100 4.64 3.31 14.63
C TYR A 100 4.23 4.34 15.68
N ASP A 101 4.75 4.23 16.90
CA ASP A 101 4.44 5.12 18.03
C ASP A 101 4.89 6.56 17.75
N LEU A 102 5.98 6.74 16.99
CA LEU A 102 6.47 8.04 16.51
C LEU A 102 5.68 8.59 15.31
N GLY A 103 4.74 7.84 14.76
CA GLY A 103 3.92 8.23 13.61
C GLY A 103 4.62 8.14 12.25
N PHE A 104 5.79 7.50 12.16
CA PHE A 104 6.49 7.27 10.89
C PHE A 104 5.92 6.09 10.08
N VAL A 105 5.22 5.18 10.74
CA VAL A 105 4.50 4.06 10.10
C VAL A 105 3.01 4.30 10.27
N THR A 106 2.28 4.26 9.17
CA THR A 106 0.81 4.36 9.18
C THR A 106 0.19 2.99 8.99
N SER A 107 -0.96 2.76 9.63
CA SER A 107 -1.65 1.48 9.58
C SER A 107 -2.21 1.17 8.20
N ALA A 108 -2.49 2.18 7.38
CA ALA A 108 -2.83 2.05 5.98
C ALA A 108 -1.97 3.02 5.15
N PRO A 109 -1.64 2.68 3.88
CA PRO A 109 -1.05 3.65 2.98
C PRO A 109 -1.92 4.90 3.01
N LEU A 110 -1.30 6.05 3.27
CA LEU A 110 -1.83 7.34 2.87
C LEU A 110 -1.88 7.32 1.34
N TYR A 111 -2.86 6.62 0.76
CA TYR A 111 -3.45 7.16 -0.43
C TYR A 111 -3.98 8.50 0.06
N PRO A 112 -3.44 9.64 -0.43
CA PRO A 112 -4.25 10.83 -0.37
C PRO A 112 -5.58 10.35 -0.94
N SER A 113 -6.68 10.71 -0.32
CA SER A 113 -7.95 10.64 -1.01
C SER A 113 -7.86 11.64 -2.16
N THR A 114 -7.01 11.38 -3.16
CA THR A 114 -6.82 12.16 -4.37
C THR A 114 -8.19 12.32 -4.97
N ASN A 115 -9.04 11.30 -4.94
CA ASN A 115 -10.41 11.44 -5.39
C ASN A 115 -11.24 12.40 -4.53
N ALA A 116 -11.15 12.40 -3.20
CA ALA A 116 -11.92 13.35 -2.37
C ALA A 116 -11.38 14.78 -2.49
N PHE A 117 -10.06 14.94 -2.50
CA PHE A 117 -9.37 16.21 -2.75
C PHE A 117 -9.70 16.74 -4.14
N TRP A 118 -9.49 15.96 -5.20
CA TRP A 118 -9.75 16.33 -6.60
C TRP A 118 -11.24 16.53 -6.88
N ASN A 119 -12.15 15.74 -6.29
CA ASN A 119 -13.59 15.98 -6.43
C ASN A 119 -14.01 17.25 -5.69
N SER A 120 -13.47 17.52 -4.50
CA SER A 120 -13.72 18.77 -3.76
C SER A 120 -13.15 19.96 -4.52
N PHE A 121 -11.98 19.79 -5.14
CA PHE A 121 -11.33 20.78 -5.97
C PHE A 121 -12.16 21.06 -7.24
N HIS A 122 -12.60 20.03 -7.95
CA HIS A 122 -13.47 20.14 -9.12
C HIS A 122 -14.82 20.79 -8.79
N ASN A 123 -15.46 20.38 -7.70
CA ASN A 123 -16.70 21.01 -7.21
C ASN A 123 -16.47 22.48 -6.86
N SER A 124 -15.33 22.84 -6.26
CA SER A 124 -14.99 24.24 -5.97
C SER A 124 -14.78 25.07 -7.24
N LEU A 125 -14.31 24.45 -8.33
CA LEU A 125 -14.20 25.09 -9.64
C LEU A 125 -15.57 25.31 -10.29
N GLU A 126 -16.46 24.31 -10.25
CA GLU A 126 -17.80 24.36 -10.84
C GLU A 126 -18.73 25.36 -10.11
N ILE A 127 -18.64 25.44 -8.78
CA ILE A 127 -19.47 26.34 -7.96
C ILE A 127 -19.00 27.81 -8.10
N ASN A 128 -17.72 28.03 -8.37
CA ASN A 128 -17.13 29.36 -8.44
C ASN A 128 -17.19 29.94 -9.87
N LYS A 129 -18.43 30.15 -10.36
CA LYS A 129 -18.68 30.83 -11.65
C LYS A 129 -18.28 32.31 -11.56
N CYS A 130 -17.10 32.61 -12.07
CA CYS A 130 -16.58 33.91 -12.52
C CYS A 130 -17.20 35.18 -11.90
N GLY A 131 -16.47 35.82 -10.98
CA GLY A 131 -16.67 37.23 -10.67
C GLY A 131 -16.21 38.18 -11.79
N ILE A 132 -16.64 39.44 -11.70
CA ILE A 132 -16.62 40.49 -12.75
C ILE A 132 -15.23 40.79 -13.35
N ASP A 133 -14.13 40.45 -12.68
CA ASP A 133 -12.75 40.69 -13.17
C ASP A 133 -12.05 39.46 -13.78
N GLY A 134 -12.76 38.35 -13.97
CA GLY A 134 -12.29 37.21 -14.76
C GLY A 134 -11.03 36.49 -14.25
N ARG A 135 -10.48 36.85 -13.08
CA ARG A 135 -9.22 36.30 -12.58
C ARG A 135 -9.37 35.28 -11.45
N ARG A 136 -8.92 34.08 -11.81
CA ARG A 136 -8.62 32.88 -11.02
C ARG A 136 -7.70 33.26 -9.84
N ARG A 137 -8.01 32.84 -8.62
CA ARG A 137 -7.10 33.08 -7.47
C ARG A 137 -6.72 31.86 -6.64
N VAL A 138 -7.51 30.79 -6.62
CA VAL A 138 -7.10 29.57 -5.89
C VAL A 138 -5.97 28.85 -6.64
N LEU A 139 -6.15 28.62 -7.94
CA LEU A 139 -5.15 27.96 -8.79
C LEU A 139 -3.86 28.78 -8.96
N SER A 140 -3.97 30.10 -9.08
CA SER A 140 -2.83 31.00 -9.29
C SER A 140 -1.92 31.11 -8.06
N ILE A 141 -2.50 30.99 -6.86
CA ILE A 141 -1.74 30.97 -5.61
C ILE A 141 -1.01 29.63 -5.47
N ILE A 142 -1.70 28.51 -5.74
CA ILE A 142 -1.10 27.17 -5.69
C ILE A 142 -0.02 27.00 -6.77
N ALA A 143 -0.25 27.46 -8.01
CA ALA A 143 0.73 27.36 -9.10
C ALA A 143 2.01 28.15 -8.87
N ASN A 144 2.01 29.15 -7.97
CA ASN A 144 3.24 29.84 -7.56
C ASN A 144 4.09 29.02 -6.57
N ASP A 145 3.47 28.09 -5.84
CA ASP A 145 4.12 27.27 -4.82
C ASP A 145 4.59 25.90 -5.36
N PHE A 146 4.14 25.51 -6.56
CA PHE A 146 4.46 24.23 -7.19
C PHE A 146 5.10 24.43 -8.57
N ASN A 147 6.13 23.63 -8.88
CA ASN A 147 6.77 23.65 -10.19
C ASN A 147 5.76 23.25 -11.29
N TYR A 148 5.67 24.06 -12.36
CA TYR A 148 4.77 23.88 -13.49
C TYR A 148 4.81 22.46 -14.09
N GLU A 149 5.99 21.85 -14.19
CA GLU A 149 6.12 20.49 -14.74
C GLU A 149 5.45 19.42 -13.87
N ILE A 150 5.45 19.60 -12.53
CA ILE A 150 4.80 18.69 -11.59
C ILE A 150 3.28 18.78 -11.73
N ILE A 151 2.74 19.99 -11.88
CA ILE A 151 1.30 20.20 -12.08
C ILE A 151 0.84 19.57 -13.40
N LYS A 152 1.62 19.77 -14.46
CA LYS A 152 1.34 19.25 -15.81
C LYS A 152 1.31 17.73 -15.84
N GLU A 153 2.28 17.07 -15.21
CA GLU A 153 2.36 15.61 -15.13
C GLU A 153 1.16 15.02 -14.37
N ASN A 154 0.73 15.66 -13.28
CA ASN A 154 -0.36 15.17 -12.44
C ASN A 154 -1.77 15.46 -13.00
N LEU A 155 -1.95 16.52 -13.79
CA LEU A 155 -3.26 16.88 -14.36
C LEU A 155 -3.52 16.36 -15.78
N GLY A 156 -2.48 15.90 -16.49
CA GLY A 156 -2.62 15.31 -17.83
C GLY A 156 -3.16 16.26 -18.91
N VAL A 157 -2.98 17.57 -18.75
CA VAL A 157 -3.50 18.60 -19.67
C VAL A 157 -2.44 19.09 -20.65
N LEU A 158 -2.80 19.25 -21.93
CA LEU A 158 -1.95 19.83 -22.98
C LEU A 158 -1.77 21.35 -22.79
N ASN A 159 -0.59 21.86 -23.18
CA ASN A 159 -0.06 23.21 -22.89
C ASN A 159 -1.02 24.38 -23.15
N ASP A 160 -1.97 24.23 -24.08
CA ASP A 160 -2.79 25.36 -24.57
C ASP A 160 -3.90 25.78 -23.59
N LEU A 161 -4.28 24.92 -22.63
CA LEU A 161 -5.30 25.24 -21.62
C LEU A 161 -4.75 26.02 -20.41
N ILE A 162 -3.43 25.96 -20.17
CA ILE A 162 -2.80 26.56 -18.98
C ILE A 162 -2.23 27.96 -19.28
N ARG A 163 -1.80 28.22 -20.53
CA ARG A 163 -1.26 29.51 -20.96
C ARG A 163 -2.30 30.62 -21.18
N ALA A 164 -3.57 30.28 -21.29
CA ALA A 164 -4.67 31.23 -21.45
C ALA A 164 -5.33 31.65 -20.10
N ALA A 165 -4.59 31.48 -18.99
CA ALA A 165 -5.02 31.76 -17.62
C ALA A 165 -4.60 33.13 -17.11
#